data_AF-A0A931Y1F1-F1
#
_entry.id   AF-A0A931Y1F1-F1
#
_cell.length_a   1.000
_cell.length_b   1.000
_cell.length_c   1.000
_cell.angle_alpha   90.00
_cell.angle_beta   90.00
_cell.angle_gamma   90.00
#
_symmetry.space_group_name_H-M   'P 1'
#
loop_
_entity.id
_entity.type
_entity.pdbx_description
1 polymer ?
#
loop_
_entity_poly.entity_id
_entity_poly.type
_entity_poly.pdbx_seq_one_letter_code
_entity_poly.pdbx_strand_id
1 'polypeptide(L)'
;MNPTLLVEVTSRTTEKKDRGLKLDDHRQIDALREYLIVSHERRELELWTCGDTGWTRQLVTEGTLTVASGAAIAVDALYANLPE
;
A
#
# COMPACT_ATOMS: atom_id res chain seq x y z
N MET A 1 -18.26 -5.47 9.79
CA MET A 1 -17.04 -4.69 10.07
C MET A 1 -16.45 -4.30 8.73
N ASN A 2 -15.91 -3.09 8.62
CA ASN A 2 -15.22 -2.62 7.42
C ASN A 2 -13.71 -2.52 7.74
N PRO A 3 -12.80 -2.77 6.77
CA PRO A 3 -11.37 -2.71 7.02
C PRO A 3 -10.89 -1.27 7.25
N THR A 4 -9.94 -1.10 8.18
CA THR A 4 -9.22 0.17 8.37
C THR A 4 -7.93 0.24 7.55
N LEU A 5 -7.36 -0.91 7.18
CA LEU A 5 -6.22 -1.07 6.29
C LEU A 5 -6.60 -2.04 5.16
N LEU A 6 -6.33 -1.66 3.90
CA LEU A 6 -6.30 -2.58 2.77
C LEU A 6 -4.86 -2.73 2.28
N VAL A 7 -4.48 -3.95 1.86
CA VAL A 7 -3.18 -4.23 1.24
C VAL A 7 -3.42 -4.83 -0.14
N GLU A 8 -2.95 -4.15 -1.18
CA GLU A 8 -3.04 -4.57 -2.58
C GLU A 8 -1.64 -4.94 -3.08
N VAL A 9 -1.43 -6.21 -3.44
CA VAL A 9 -0.20 -6.63 -4.13
C VAL A 9 -0.48 -6.58 -5.62
N THR A 10 0.24 -5.72 -6.35
CA THR A 10 -0.01 -5.53 -7.78
C THR A 10 0.34 -6.77 -8.59
N SER A 11 -0.10 -6.81 -9.85
CA SER A 11 0.43 -7.71 -10.86
C SER A 11 0.89 -6.91 -12.08
N ARG A 12 1.73 -7.50 -12.94
CA ARG A 12 2.20 -6.88 -14.21
C ARG A 12 1.04 -6.34 -15.06
N THR A 13 -0.15 -6.95 -14.98
CA THR A 13 -1.34 -6.55 -15.74
C THR A 13 -2.29 -5.60 -14.99
N THR A 14 -2.23 -5.54 -13.66
CA THR A 14 -3.19 -4.77 -12.86
C THR A 14 -2.63 -3.47 -12.28
N GLU A 15 -1.30 -3.28 -12.19
CA GLU A 15 -0.69 -2.14 -11.46
C GLU A 15 -1.31 -0.77 -11.80
N LYS A 16 -1.55 -0.47 -13.08
CA LYS A 16 -2.17 0.81 -13.50
C LYS A 16 -3.59 0.99 -12.97
N LYS A 17 -4.36 -0.10 -12.83
CA LYS A 17 -5.70 -0.10 -12.24
C LYS A 17 -5.62 -0.01 -10.71
N ASP A 18 -4.67 -0.70 -10.12
CA ASP A 18 -4.45 -0.77 -8.67
C ASP A 18 -4.02 0.59 -8.08
N ARG A 19 -3.23 1.35 -8.84
CA ARG A 19 -2.78 2.72 -8.49
C ARG A 19 -3.72 3.84 -8.93
N GLY A 20 -4.78 3.52 -9.66
CA GLY A 20 -5.75 4.48 -10.19
C GLY A 20 -7.16 4.10 -9.75
N LEU A 21 -7.97 3.57 -10.67
CA LEU A 21 -9.40 3.31 -10.45
C LEU A 21 -9.71 2.57 -9.13
N LYS A 22 -9.00 1.47 -8.81
CA LYS A 22 -9.23 0.76 -7.53
C LYS A 22 -8.94 1.65 -6.32
N LEU A 23 -7.86 2.41 -6.35
CA LEU A 23 -7.46 3.26 -5.24
C LEU A 23 -8.52 4.34 -5.00
N ASP A 24 -9.04 4.96 -6.06
CA ASP A 24 -10.11 5.96 -5.96
C ASP A 24 -11.44 5.36 -5.48
N ASP A 25 -11.79 4.15 -5.93
CA ASP A 25 -12.96 3.39 -5.46
C ASP A 25 -12.86 3.08 -3.95
N HIS A 26 -11.73 2.53 -3.49
CA HIS A 26 -11.56 2.12 -2.08
C HIS A 26 -11.46 3.31 -1.12
N ARG A 27 -11.01 4.48 -1.57
CA ARG A 27 -11.03 5.72 -0.77
C ARG A 27 -12.43 6.21 -0.40
N GLN A 28 -13.48 5.71 -1.06
CA GLN A 28 -14.87 6.00 -0.70
C GLN A 28 -15.37 5.15 0.49
N ILE A 29 -14.56 4.23 1.03
CA ILE A 29 -14.92 3.41 2.19
C ILE A 29 -14.65 4.22 3.47
N ASP A 30 -15.69 4.76 4.11
CA ASP A 30 -15.62 5.62 5.31
C ASP A 30 -14.74 5.11 6.47
N ALA A 31 -14.61 3.78 6.59
CA ALA A 31 -13.83 3.14 7.64
C ALA A 31 -12.34 3.01 7.29
N LEU A 32 -11.98 3.12 6.01
CA LEU A 32 -10.63 2.91 5.53
C LEU A 32 -9.75 4.11 5.92
N ARG A 33 -8.63 3.81 6.58
CA ARG A 33 -7.64 4.79 7.04
C ARG A 33 -6.32 4.64 6.32
N GLU A 34 -6.01 3.44 5.85
CA GLU A 34 -4.76 3.11 5.18
C GLU A 34 -5.00 2.22 3.96
N TYR A 35 -4.26 2.48 2.89
CA TYR A 35 -4.23 1.64 1.68
C TYR A 35 -2.78 1.46 1.25
N LEU A 36 -2.26 0.23 1.40
CA LEU A 36 -0.87 -0.10 1.08
C LEU A 36 -0.81 -0.85 -0.26
N ILE A 37 -0.07 -0.29 -1.23
CA ILE A 37 0.26 -0.96 -2.48
C ILE A 37 1.68 -1.53 -2.38
N VAL A 38 1.79 -2.85 -2.56
CA VAL A 38 3.05 -3.57 -2.73
C VAL A 38 3.25 -3.79 -4.23
N SER A 39 4.34 -3.30 -4.82
CA SER A 39 4.60 -3.57 -6.24
C SER A 39 5.18 -4.96 -6.42
N HIS A 40 4.60 -5.77 -7.31
CA HIS A 40 5.21 -7.05 -7.70
C HIS A 40 6.48 -6.87 -8.56
N GLU A 41 6.65 -5.72 -9.22
CA GLU A 41 7.74 -5.52 -10.19
C GLU A 41 8.86 -4.62 -9.67
N ARG A 42 8.53 -3.61 -8.86
CA ARG A 42 9.50 -2.67 -8.27
C ARG A 42 9.65 -2.93 -6.78
N ARG A 43 10.86 -2.71 -6.26
CA ARG A 43 11.22 -2.85 -4.83
C ARG A 43 10.64 -1.68 -4.00
N GLU A 44 9.32 -1.53 -3.98
CA GLU A 44 8.64 -0.36 -3.43
C GLU A 44 7.35 -0.71 -2.66
N LEU A 45 7.04 0.13 -1.69
CA LEU A 45 5.78 0.16 -0.93
C LEU A 45 5.18 1.56 -1.05
N GLU A 46 3.92 1.67 -1.43
CA GLU A 46 3.19 2.93 -1.48
C GLU A 46 2.03 2.90 -0.48
N LEU A 47 2.21 3.56 0.66
CA LEU A 47 1.17 3.72 1.67
C LEU A 47 0.41 5.02 1.44
N TRP A 48 -0.91 4.91 1.37
CA TRP A 48 -1.82 6.04 1.41
C TRP A 48 -2.52 6.08 2.77
N THR A 49 -2.59 7.27 3.39
CA THR A 49 -3.18 7.45 4.72
C THR A 49 -4.22 8.57 4.69
N CYS A 50 -5.41 8.30 5.24
CA CYS A 50 -6.49 9.28 5.38
C CYS A 50 -6.30 10.11 6.65
N GLY A 51 -5.92 11.38 6.51
CA GLY A 51 -5.86 12.36 7.59
C GLY A 51 -6.91 13.48 7.43
N ASP A 52 -6.85 14.48 8.30
CA ASP A 52 -7.84 15.58 8.38
C ASP A 52 -7.93 16.42 7.09
N THR A 53 -6.83 16.52 6.34
CA THR A 53 -6.74 17.24 5.06
C THR A 53 -6.94 16.34 3.84
N GLY A 54 -7.33 15.08 4.04
CA GLY A 54 -7.52 14.08 3.00
C GLY A 54 -6.39 13.04 2.95
N TRP A 55 -6.22 12.41 1.77
CA TRP A 55 -5.29 11.30 1.58
C TRP A 55 -3.87 11.77 1.25
N THR A 56 -2.90 11.41 2.10
CA THR A 56 -1.46 11.61 1.86
C THR A 56 -0.81 10.33 1.33
N ARG A 57 0.36 10.46 0.70
CA ARG A 57 1.11 9.34 0.09
C ARG A 57 2.54 9.28 0.61
N GLN A 58 2.97 8.10 1.03
CA GLN A 58 4.36 7.78 1.37
C GLN A 58 4.84 6.64 0.47
N LEU A 59 5.91 6.88 -0.30
CA LEU A 59 6.62 5.86 -1.07
C LEU A 59 7.88 5.45 -0.32
N VAL A 60 8.10 4.15 -0.13
CA VAL A 60 9.25 3.57 0.58
C VAL A 60 9.89 2.49 -0.28
N THR A 61 11.16 2.72 -0.68
CA THR A 61 11.97 1.80 -1.51
C THR A 61 13.07 1.09 -0.72
N GLU A 62 13.33 1.56 0.49
CA GLU A 62 14.36 1.06 1.41
C GLU A 62 13.94 1.31 2.87
N GLY A 63 14.56 0.62 3.82
CA GLY A 63 14.22 0.75 5.23
C GLY A 63 12.91 0.03 5.60
N THR A 64 12.10 0.66 6.46
CA THR A 64 10.90 0.05 7.07
C THR A 64 9.68 0.97 6.97
N LEU A 65 8.57 0.42 6.48
CA LEU A 65 7.26 1.05 6.51
C LEU A 65 6.48 0.58 7.75
N THR A 66 5.96 1.49 8.56
CA THR A 66 5.05 1.17 9.68
C THR A 66 3.65 1.66 9.35
N VAL A 67 2.65 0.79 9.53
CA VAL A 67 1.21 1.13 9.42
C VAL A 67 0.62 1.47 10.80
N ALA A 68 -0.57 2.10 10.85
CA ALA A 68 -1.18 2.62 12.07
C ALA A 68 -1.49 1.57 13.16
N SER A 69 -1.54 0.28 12.79
CA SER A 69 -1.64 -0.82 13.75
C SER A 69 -0.32 -1.11 14.51
N GLY A 70 0.77 -0.43 14.16
CA GLY A 70 2.12 -0.68 14.68
C GLY A 70 2.87 -1.81 13.97
N ALA A 71 2.26 -2.49 13.00
CA ALA A 71 2.95 -3.49 12.18
C ALA A 71 3.99 -2.81 11.27
N ALA A 72 5.19 -3.40 11.23
CA ALA A 72 6.36 -2.86 10.54
C ALA A 72 6.83 -3.83 9.43
N ILE A 73 7.06 -3.28 8.24
CA ILE A 73 7.41 -4.01 7.02
C ILE A 73 8.76 -3.49 6.52
N ALA A 74 9.83 -4.26 6.76
CA ALA A 74 11.14 -3.97 6.19
C ALA A 74 11.12 -4.34 4.69
N VAL A 75 11.44 -3.37 3.81
CA VAL A 75 11.43 -3.58 2.36
C VAL A 75 12.40 -4.71 1.99
N ASP A 76 13.59 -4.71 2.58
CA ASP A 76 14.62 -5.72 2.34
C ASP A 76 14.11 -7.13 2.63
N ALA A 77 13.42 -7.33 3.75
CA ALA A 77 12.88 -8.64 4.14
C ALA A 77 11.72 -9.10 3.24
N LEU A 78 10.87 -8.17 2.78
CA LEU A 78 9.73 -8.49 1.92
C LEU A 78 10.15 -9.00 0.55
N TYR A 79 11.21 -8.41 -0.03
CA TYR A 79 11.70 -8.74 -1.37
C TYR A 79 12.87 -9.76 -1.37
N ALA A 80 13.31 -10.26 -0.20
CA ALA A 80 14.51 -11.09 -0.05
C ALA A 80 14.48 -12.46 -0.76
N ASN A 81 13.29 -13.03 -0.99
CA ASN A 81 13.12 -14.41 -1.48
C ASN A 81 12.27 -14.49 -2.75
N LEU A 82 12.34 -13.47 -3.62
CA LEU A 82 11.70 -13.57 -4.93
C LEU A 82 12.50 -14.52 -5.85
N PRO A 83 11.82 -15.35 -6.67
CA PRO A 83 12.48 -16.10 -7.73
C PRO A 83 13.00 -15.15 -8.82
N GLU A 84 14.05 -15.58 -9.52
CA GLU A 84 14.60 -14.90 -10.72
C GLU A 84 13.61 -14.89 -11.90
#